data_AF-A0A094FKK9-F1
#
_entry.id   AF-A0A094FKK9-F1
#
_cell.length_a   1.000
_cell.length_b   1.000
_cell.length_c   1.000
_cell.angle_alpha   90.00
_cell.angle_beta   90.00
_cell.angle_gamma   90.00
#
_symmetry.space_group_name_H-M   'P 1'
#
loop_
_entity.id
_entity.type
_entity.pdbx_description
1 polymer ?
#
loop_
_entity_poly.entity_id
_entity_poly.type
_entity_poly.pdbx_seq_one_letter_code
_entity_poly.pdbx_strand_id
1 'polypeptide(L)'
;MAFLSNMSAFEQWLDKAATRGPDRVIPSSLAIALTKDGIIYSHSAGTQSEDPTSPLYHKPFSADAAVLMASCTKLMTSICILQLFEKGLLDLDANADTVLPELADLEVFTGFNDDGEPTYEKAVKKITIRMMLTHQSGVGSPIFHPYIQQIRDFKEKSGLQVPSKLTW
;
A
#
# COMPACT_ATOMS: atom_id res chain seq x y z
N MET A 1 2.02 -2.42 -49.28
CA MET A 1 2.69 -1.82 -48.11
C MET A 1 1.79 -0.73 -47.57
N ALA A 2 0.93 -1.06 -46.60
CA ALA A 2 0.06 -0.11 -45.94
C ALA A 2 0.78 0.44 -44.69
N PHE A 3 0.69 1.75 -44.53
CA PHE A 3 1.37 2.58 -43.54
C PHE A 3 1.04 2.17 -42.09
N LEU A 4 2.03 2.37 -41.21
CA LEU A 4 1.93 2.29 -39.75
C LEU A 4 0.61 2.92 -39.26
N SER A 5 -0.25 2.09 -38.70
CA SER A 5 -1.52 2.46 -38.08
C SER A 5 -1.30 3.49 -36.97
N ASN A 6 -2.09 4.57 -36.98
CA ASN A 6 -2.09 5.66 -36.00
C ASN A 6 -2.18 5.15 -34.55
N MET A 7 -1.02 4.90 -33.92
CA MET A 7 -0.94 4.78 -32.46
C MET A 7 -1.21 6.15 -31.84
N SER A 8 -1.96 6.20 -30.76
CA SER A 8 -2.18 7.48 -30.06
C SER A 8 -0.85 8.04 -29.55
N ALA A 9 -0.74 9.37 -29.44
CA ALA A 9 0.47 9.99 -28.87
C ALA A 9 0.78 9.46 -27.45
N PHE A 10 -0.24 9.01 -26.73
CA PHE A 10 -0.12 8.39 -25.41
C PHE A 10 0.56 7.02 -25.46
N GLU A 11 0.10 6.12 -26.34
CA GLU A 11 0.73 4.80 -26.54
C GLU A 11 2.17 4.93 -27.02
N GLN A 12 2.41 5.82 -27.99
CA GLN A 12 3.77 6.10 -28.49
C GLN A 12 4.70 6.57 -27.37
N TRP A 13 4.19 7.41 -26.46
CA TRP A 13 4.96 7.86 -25.32
C TRP A 13 5.27 6.71 -24.35
N LEU A 14 4.29 5.88 -24.01
CA LEU A 14 4.49 4.71 -23.11
C LEU A 14 5.50 3.73 -23.70
N ASP A 15 5.40 3.43 -24.99
CA ASP A 15 6.31 2.51 -25.67
C ASP A 15 7.73 3.05 -25.72
N LYS A 16 7.89 4.34 -26.08
CA LYS A 16 9.19 4.99 -26.08
C LYS A 16 9.79 5.02 -24.67
N ALA A 17 9.00 5.40 -23.66
CA ALA A 17 9.46 5.50 -22.28
C ALA A 17 9.89 4.14 -21.69
N ALA A 18 9.27 3.05 -22.15
CA ALA A 18 9.55 1.70 -21.67
C ALA A 18 10.58 0.93 -22.51
N THR A 19 10.93 1.41 -23.71
CA THR A 19 11.91 0.78 -24.59
C THR A 19 13.29 0.79 -23.95
N ARG A 20 13.94 -0.38 -23.90
CA ARG A 20 15.32 -0.49 -23.39
C ARG A 20 16.28 0.30 -24.26
N GLY A 21 17.08 1.13 -23.62
CA GLY A 21 18.05 1.99 -24.27
C GLY A 21 18.46 3.14 -23.37
N PRO A 22 19.35 4.03 -23.84
CA PRO A 22 19.81 5.19 -23.08
C PRO A 22 18.67 6.16 -22.72
N ASP A 23 17.60 6.21 -23.52
CA ASP A 23 16.48 7.13 -23.34
C ASP A 23 15.33 6.58 -22.48
N ARG A 24 15.51 5.40 -21.88
CA ARG A 24 14.45 4.73 -21.10
C ARG A 24 14.13 5.53 -19.84
N VAL A 25 12.83 5.68 -19.54
CA VAL A 25 12.34 6.42 -18.37
C VAL A 25 11.62 5.51 -17.37
N ILE A 26 10.95 4.44 -17.83
CA ILE A 26 10.23 3.49 -16.99
C ILE A 26 10.56 2.05 -17.37
N PRO A 27 10.51 1.09 -16.42
CA PRO A 27 10.74 -0.31 -16.77
C PRO A 27 9.58 -0.89 -17.59
N SER A 28 8.37 -0.57 -17.20
CA SER A 28 7.15 -1.04 -17.83
C SER A 28 5.95 -0.19 -17.43
N SER A 29 4.85 -0.37 -18.16
CA SER A 29 3.55 0.23 -17.83
C SER A 29 2.42 -0.70 -18.27
N LEU A 30 1.27 -0.55 -17.60
CA LEU A 30 -0.02 -1.09 -17.99
C LEU A 30 -1.07 -0.02 -17.68
N ALA A 31 -1.82 0.39 -18.69
CA ALA A 31 -2.94 1.30 -18.57
C ALA A 31 -4.21 0.59 -19.03
N ILE A 32 -5.21 0.52 -18.15
CA ILE A 32 -6.51 -0.10 -18.43
C ILE A 32 -7.60 0.93 -18.13
N ALA A 33 -8.53 1.12 -19.06
CA ALA A 33 -9.77 1.85 -18.82
C ALA A 33 -10.97 0.94 -19.10
N LEU A 34 -11.98 1.03 -18.24
CA LEU A 34 -13.15 0.15 -18.30
C LEU A 34 -14.43 0.94 -17.99
N THR A 35 -15.53 0.44 -18.53
CA THR A 35 -16.89 0.87 -18.23
C THR A 35 -17.63 -0.27 -17.54
N LYS A 36 -18.90 -0.07 -17.18
CA LYS A 36 -19.78 -1.16 -16.70
C LYS A 36 -19.90 -2.31 -17.71
N ASP A 37 -19.69 -2.05 -19.00
CA ASP A 37 -19.85 -3.02 -20.09
C ASP A 37 -18.54 -3.77 -20.40
N GLY A 38 -17.44 -3.42 -19.72
CA GLY A 38 -16.15 -4.09 -19.85
C GLY A 38 -14.98 -3.15 -20.12
N ILE A 39 -13.82 -3.74 -20.39
CA ILE A 39 -12.58 -3.02 -20.73
C ILE A 39 -12.76 -2.35 -22.10
N ILE A 40 -12.54 -1.04 -22.16
CA ILE A 40 -12.62 -0.23 -23.39
C ILE A 40 -11.24 0.20 -23.90
N TYR A 41 -10.20 0.05 -23.08
CA TYR A 41 -8.83 0.35 -23.43
C TYR A 41 -7.88 -0.48 -22.57
N SER A 42 -6.84 -1.03 -23.18
CA SER A 42 -5.73 -1.69 -22.49
C SER A 42 -4.47 -1.54 -23.32
N HIS A 43 -3.43 -0.97 -22.74
CA HIS A 43 -2.11 -0.87 -23.36
C HIS A 43 -1.03 -1.20 -22.34
N SER A 44 -0.03 -1.98 -22.75
CA SER A 44 1.12 -2.33 -21.93
C SER A 44 2.41 -2.13 -22.68
N ALA A 45 3.42 -1.60 -22.00
CA ALA A 45 4.74 -1.37 -22.57
C ALA A 45 5.84 -1.90 -21.65
N GLY A 46 6.98 -2.28 -22.23
CA GLY A 46 8.17 -2.74 -21.49
C GLY A 46 8.16 -4.22 -21.13
N THR A 47 8.95 -4.58 -20.12
CA THR A 47 9.23 -5.98 -19.73
C THR A 47 9.03 -6.20 -18.24
N GLN A 48 8.99 -7.45 -17.80
CA GLN A 48 8.68 -7.82 -16.42
C GLN A 48 9.89 -7.83 -15.46
N SER A 49 11.12 -7.62 -15.95
CA SER A 49 12.31 -7.59 -15.09
C SER A 49 13.44 -6.75 -15.68
N GLU A 50 14.20 -6.11 -14.80
CA GLU A 50 15.45 -5.40 -15.15
C GLU A 50 16.71 -6.24 -14.98
N ASP A 51 16.61 -7.35 -14.23
CA ASP A 51 17.71 -8.27 -14.04
C ASP A 51 17.94 -9.10 -15.32
N PRO A 52 19.11 -8.98 -15.99
CA PRO A 52 19.43 -9.75 -17.20
C PRO A 52 19.47 -11.26 -17.01
N THR A 53 19.61 -11.74 -15.77
CA THR A 53 19.64 -13.16 -15.42
C THR A 53 18.25 -13.74 -15.19
N SER A 54 17.23 -12.89 -15.01
CA SER A 54 15.86 -13.30 -14.76
C SER A 54 15.22 -13.88 -16.03
N PRO A 55 14.44 -14.98 -15.95
CA PRO A 55 13.65 -15.48 -17.07
C PRO A 55 12.57 -14.48 -17.54
N LEU A 56 12.29 -13.45 -16.73
CA LEU A 56 11.34 -12.39 -17.03
C LEU A 56 11.98 -11.22 -17.79
N TYR A 57 13.31 -11.21 -17.98
CA TYR A 57 14.03 -10.10 -18.59
C TYR A 57 13.53 -9.77 -19.98
N HIS A 58 13.26 -10.78 -20.83
CA HIS A 58 12.70 -10.55 -22.17
C HIS A 58 11.18 -10.70 -22.23
N LYS A 59 10.52 -10.99 -21.11
CA LYS A 59 9.07 -11.22 -21.08
C LYS A 59 8.35 -9.87 -21.15
N PRO A 60 7.50 -9.63 -22.17
CA PRO A 60 6.72 -8.40 -22.24
C PRO A 60 5.83 -8.23 -21.01
N PHE A 61 5.66 -6.99 -20.57
CA PHE A 61 4.67 -6.67 -19.54
C PHE A 61 3.26 -6.89 -20.09
N SER A 62 2.33 -7.36 -19.26
CA SER A 62 0.96 -7.64 -19.67
C SER A 62 0.01 -7.54 -18.48
N ALA A 63 -1.30 -7.57 -18.74
CA ALA A 63 -2.34 -7.55 -17.69
C ALA A 63 -2.27 -8.76 -16.74
N ASP A 64 -1.71 -9.88 -17.19
CA ASP A 64 -1.55 -11.10 -16.38
C ASP A 64 -0.23 -11.12 -15.58
N ALA A 65 0.58 -10.05 -15.65
CA ALA A 65 1.82 -9.98 -14.91
C ALA A 65 1.55 -9.91 -13.39
N ALA A 66 2.28 -10.71 -12.63
CA ALA A 66 2.27 -10.60 -11.18
C ALA A 66 2.98 -9.31 -10.75
N VAL A 67 2.28 -8.45 -10.03
CA VAL A 67 2.79 -7.16 -9.56
C VAL A 67 2.61 -6.99 -8.06
N LEU A 68 3.54 -6.28 -7.42
CA LEU A 68 3.36 -5.84 -6.04
C LEU A 68 2.38 -4.67 -6.01
N MET A 69 1.13 -4.94 -5.61
CA MET A 69 0.06 -3.94 -5.55
C MET A 69 0.25 -2.87 -4.44
N ALA A 70 1.14 -3.11 -3.49
CA ALA A 70 1.42 -2.21 -2.37
C ALA A 70 0.12 -1.70 -1.71
N SER A 71 -0.07 -0.37 -1.62
CA SER A 71 -1.25 0.23 -0.98
C SER A 71 -2.58 -0.04 -1.71
N CYS A 72 -2.59 -0.46 -2.98
CA CYS A 72 -3.83 -0.82 -3.66
C CYS A 72 -4.54 -2.02 -3.00
N THR A 73 -3.81 -2.84 -2.23
CA THR A 73 -4.37 -3.91 -1.40
C THR A 73 -5.40 -3.39 -0.39
N LYS A 74 -5.31 -2.12 0.05
CA LYS A 74 -6.28 -1.52 0.99
C LYS A 74 -7.71 -1.58 0.47
N LEU A 75 -7.93 -1.37 -0.84
CA LEU A 75 -9.26 -1.47 -1.43
C LEU A 75 -9.84 -2.88 -1.26
N MET A 76 -9.03 -3.91 -1.52
CA MET A 76 -9.45 -5.30 -1.35
C MET A 76 -9.76 -5.61 0.12
N THR A 77 -8.91 -5.15 1.05
CA THR A 77 -9.16 -5.28 2.49
C THR A 77 -10.45 -4.59 2.91
N SER A 78 -10.71 -3.38 2.41
CA SER A 78 -11.96 -2.65 2.68
C SER A 78 -13.19 -3.41 2.17
N ILE A 79 -13.12 -4.00 0.98
CA ILE A 79 -14.19 -4.85 0.44
C ILE A 79 -14.44 -6.05 1.36
N CYS A 80 -13.40 -6.75 1.80
CA CYS A 80 -13.55 -7.88 2.74
C CYS A 80 -14.23 -7.46 4.05
N ILE A 81 -13.86 -6.31 4.61
CA ILE A 81 -14.49 -5.77 5.83
C ILE A 81 -15.97 -5.45 5.58
N LEU A 82 -16.29 -4.81 4.45
CA LEU A 82 -17.68 -4.50 4.09
C LEU A 82 -18.51 -5.78 3.84
N GLN A 83 -17.93 -6.83 3.28
CA GLN A 83 -18.60 -8.13 3.14
C GLN A 83 -18.89 -8.79 4.49
N LEU A 84 -18.02 -8.62 5.49
CA LEU A 84 -18.27 -9.09 6.85
C LEU A 84 -19.39 -8.28 7.53
N PHE A 85 -19.42 -6.96 7.31
CA PHE A 85 -20.49 -6.07 7.77
C PHE A 85 -21.85 -6.45 7.16
N GLU A 86 -21.92 -6.67 5.84
CA GLU A 86 -23.14 -7.09 5.15
C GLU A 86 -23.69 -8.43 5.65
N LYS A 87 -22.81 -9.31 6.12
CA LYS A 87 -23.18 -10.61 6.74
C LYS A 87 -23.57 -10.49 8.21
N GLY A 88 -23.52 -9.30 8.80
CA GLY A 88 -23.77 -9.09 10.23
C GLY A 88 -22.72 -9.70 11.14
N LEU A 89 -21.51 -9.98 10.63
CA LEU A 89 -20.41 -10.58 11.39
C LEU A 89 -19.54 -9.54 12.10
N LEU A 90 -19.64 -8.28 11.72
CA LEU A 90 -19.05 -7.13 12.39
C LEU A 90 -19.94 -5.92 12.25
N ASP A 91 -19.77 -4.94 13.13
CA ASP A 91 -20.36 -3.61 13.01
C ASP A 91 -19.23 -2.59 12.77
N LEU A 92 -19.43 -1.68 11.82
CA LEU A 92 -18.44 -0.65 11.49
C LEU A 92 -18.23 0.33 12.64
N ASP A 93 -19.25 0.55 13.47
CA ASP A 93 -19.21 1.50 14.59
C ASP A 93 -18.94 0.83 15.94
N ALA A 94 -18.79 -0.50 15.97
CA ALA A 94 -18.30 -1.21 17.15
C ALA A 94 -16.81 -0.92 17.41
N ASN A 95 -16.42 -1.07 18.67
CA ASN A 95 -15.02 -0.99 19.07
C ASN A 95 -14.23 -2.12 18.39
N ALA A 96 -13.08 -1.79 17.81
CA ALA A 96 -12.22 -2.73 17.11
C ALA A 96 -11.61 -3.78 18.06
N ASP A 97 -11.52 -3.49 19.35
CA ASP A 97 -11.01 -4.42 20.37
C ASP A 97 -11.89 -5.66 20.59
N THR A 98 -13.13 -5.63 20.08
CA THR A 98 -14.01 -6.81 20.04
C THR A 98 -13.51 -7.91 19.09
N VAL A 99 -12.70 -7.53 18.09
CA VAL A 99 -12.11 -8.44 17.10
C VAL A 99 -10.58 -8.44 17.12
N LEU A 100 -9.96 -7.36 17.59
CA LEU A 100 -8.51 -7.15 17.69
C LEU A 100 -8.15 -6.75 19.13
N PRO A 101 -8.07 -7.71 20.07
CA PRO A 101 -7.89 -7.42 21.50
C PRO A 101 -6.61 -6.63 21.82
N GLU A 102 -5.60 -6.65 20.95
CA GLU A 102 -4.40 -5.83 21.05
C GLU A 102 -4.68 -4.31 20.97
N LEU A 103 -5.84 -3.90 20.48
CA LEU A 103 -6.26 -2.50 20.41
C LEU A 103 -7.00 -2.03 21.69
N ALA A 104 -7.15 -2.89 22.70
CA ALA A 104 -7.97 -2.60 23.87
C ALA A 104 -7.38 -1.53 24.80
N ASP A 105 -6.07 -1.52 25.04
CA ASP A 105 -5.41 -0.60 25.97
C ASP A 105 -4.22 0.10 25.31
N LEU A 106 -4.50 0.79 24.20
CA LEU A 106 -3.50 1.58 23.51
C LEU A 106 -3.20 2.89 24.23
N GLU A 107 -1.94 3.27 24.18
CA GLU A 107 -1.46 4.58 24.59
C GLU A 107 -1.13 5.42 23.36
N VAL A 108 -1.41 6.71 23.44
CA VAL A 108 -1.17 7.68 22.38
C VAL A 108 0.16 8.36 22.67
N PHE A 109 1.11 8.25 21.74
CA PHE A 109 2.39 8.96 21.83
C PHE A 109 2.19 10.47 21.80
N THR A 110 2.78 11.18 22.77
CA THR A 110 2.66 12.64 22.92
C THR A 110 3.95 13.40 22.61
N GLY A 111 5.10 12.73 22.65
CA GLY A 111 6.40 13.35 22.39
C GLY A 111 7.55 12.66 23.12
N PHE A 112 8.69 13.35 23.23
CA PHE A 112 9.80 12.92 24.07
C PHE A 112 9.98 13.89 25.23
N ASN A 113 10.38 13.40 26.40
CA ASN A 113 10.74 14.25 27.53
C ASN A 113 12.19 14.79 27.38
N ASP A 114 12.64 15.58 28.36
CA ASP A 114 13.98 16.19 28.36
C ASP A 114 15.13 15.15 28.37
N ASP A 115 14.86 13.94 28.89
CA ASP A 115 15.79 12.81 28.91
C ASP A 115 15.78 12.00 27.60
N GLY A 116 14.93 12.37 26.63
CA GLY A 116 14.79 11.70 25.34
C GLY A 116 13.95 10.41 25.39
N GLU A 117 13.20 10.19 26.46
CA GLU A 117 12.29 9.05 26.61
C GLU A 117 10.91 9.37 25.99
N PRO A 118 10.28 8.41 25.29
CA PRO A 118 8.97 8.63 24.70
C PRO A 118 7.89 8.72 25.78
N THR A 119 7.03 9.73 25.67
CA THR A 119 5.88 9.96 26.56
C THR A 119 4.58 9.56 25.88
N TYR A 120 3.63 9.09 26.69
CA TYR A 120 2.34 8.60 26.21
C TYR A 120 1.21 9.02 27.16
N GLU A 121 0.00 9.12 26.60
CA GLU A 121 -1.24 9.31 27.35
C GLU A 121 -2.25 8.19 27.03
N LYS A 122 -3.18 7.93 27.93
CA LYS A 122 -4.23 6.94 27.69
C LYS A 122 -5.16 7.40 26.56
N ALA A 123 -5.49 6.49 25.64
CA ALA A 123 -6.45 6.78 24.58
C ALA A 123 -7.82 7.15 25.17
N VAL A 124 -8.31 8.35 24.85
CA VAL A 124 -9.61 8.86 25.35
C VAL A 124 -10.83 8.30 24.60
N LYS A 125 -10.60 7.66 23.45
CA LYS A 125 -11.63 7.03 22.61
C LYS A 125 -11.13 5.68 22.12
N LYS A 126 -12.04 4.71 22.07
CA LYS A 126 -11.80 3.42 21.43
C LYS A 126 -11.78 3.59 19.91
N ILE A 127 -10.90 2.83 19.25
CA ILE A 127 -10.84 2.77 17.79
C ILE A 127 -12.04 1.96 17.30
N THR A 128 -12.77 2.46 16.30
CA THR A 128 -13.81 1.69 15.60
C THR A 128 -13.29 1.12 14.28
N ILE A 129 -13.97 0.11 13.73
CA ILE A 129 -13.64 -0.44 12.41
C ILE A 129 -13.75 0.64 11.32
N ARG A 130 -14.76 1.53 11.41
CA ARG A 130 -14.91 2.67 10.51
C ARG A 130 -13.69 3.59 10.54
N MET A 131 -13.18 3.91 11.73
CA MET A 131 -11.97 4.74 11.87
C MET A 131 -10.74 4.10 11.22
N MET A 132 -10.62 2.78 11.24
CA MET A 132 -9.55 2.08 10.51
C MET A 132 -9.71 2.20 8.99
N LEU A 133 -10.93 2.02 8.48
CA LEU A 133 -11.23 2.15 7.04
C LEU A 133 -11.02 3.58 6.51
N THR A 134 -11.20 4.59 7.35
CA THR A 134 -11.10 6.01 6.97
C THR A 134 -9.79 6.68 7.39
N HIS A 135 -8.82 5.93 7.90
CA HIS A 135 -7.53 6.46 8.39
C HIS A 135 -7.68 7.51 9.51
N GLN A 136 -8.62 7.30 10.43
CA GLN A 136 -8.91 8.18 11.58
C GLN A 136 -8.62 7.51 12.93
N SER A 137 -8.01 6.31 12.93
CA SER A 137 -7.71 5.54 14.15
C SER A 137 -6.53 6.09 14.96
N GLY A 138 -5.71 6.96 14.36
CA GLY A 138 -4.47 7.46 14.98
C GLY A 138 -3.24 6.55 14.78
N VAL A 139 -3.39 5.41 14.10
CA VAL A 139 -2.27 4.51 13.79
C VAL A 139 -1.32 5.17 12.79
N GLY A 140 -0.06 5.34 13.19
CA GLY A 140 1.00 5.93 12.37
C GLY A 140 1.83 4.89 11.61
N SER A 141 2.67 5.37 10.71
CA SER A 141 3.64 4.57 9.95
C SER A 141 4.98 5.31 9.88
N PRO A 142 6.13 4.63 10.03
CA PRO A 142 7.46 5.26 10.01
C PRO A 142 7.77 5.98 8.69
N ILE A 143 7.06 5.65 7.60
CA ILE A 143 7.18 6.34 6.31
C ILE A 143 6.70 7.80 6.40
N PHE A 144 5.68 8.06 7.22
CA PHE A 144 5.08 9.40 7.38
C PHE A 144 5.40 10.04 8.72
N HIS A 145 5.77 9.23 9.71
CA HIS A 145 5.95 9.64 11.10
C HIS A 145 7.33 9.18 11.59
N PRO A 146 8.38 9.98 11.35
CA PRO A 146 9.77 9.57 11.62
C PRO A 146 10.03 9.28 13.11
N TYR A 147 9.26 9.89 14.01
CA TYR A 147 9.33 9.61 15.45
C TYR A 147 9.03 8.15 15.81
N ILE A 148 8.31 7.41 14.95
CA ILE A 148 8.06 5.97 15.18
C ILE A 148 9.36 5.18 15.14
N GLN A 149 10.30 5.53 14.25
CA GLN A 149 11.61 4.88 14.24
C GLN A 149 12.42 5.23 15.48
N GLN A 150 12.35 6.48 15.95
CA GLN A 150 13.02 6.91 17.18
C GLN A 150 12.49 6.15 18.41
N ILE A 151 11.17 5.93 18.51
CA ILE A 151 10.55 5.10 19.55
C ILE A 151 11.07 3.66 19.48
N ARG A 152 11.17 3.07 18.27
CA ARG A 152 11.69 1.71 18.08
C ARG A 152 13.15 1.62 18.52
N ASP A 153 13.99 2.56 18.12
CA ASP A 153 15.41 2.60 18.50
C ASP A 153 15.58 2.76 20.02
N PHE A 154 14.76 3.59 20.66
CA PHE A 154 14.73 3.72 22.12
C PHE A 154 14.38 2.39 22.79
N LYS A 155 13.30 1.73 22.34
CA LYS A 155 12.87 0.43 22.88
C LYS A 155 13.96 -0.64 22.73
N GLU A 156 14.61 -0.72 21.56
CA GLU A 156 15.73 -1.65 21.32
C GLU A 156 16.90 -1.40 22.28
N LYS A 157 17.33 -0.14 22.45
CA LYS A 157 18.42 0.23 23.37
C LYS A 157 18.08 -0.07 24.83
N SER A 158 16.81 0.09 25.20
CA SER A 158 16.31 -0.15 26.55
C SER A 158 16.00 -1.63 26.83
N GLY A 159 16.27 -2.54 25.88
CA GLY A 159 15.98 -3.97 26.00
C GLY A 159 14.49 -4.30 26.00
N LEU A 160 13.63 -3.36 25.59
CA LEU A 160 12.20 -3.56 25.45
C LEU A 160 11.90 -4.32 24.17
N GLN A 161 10.84 -5.14 24.18
CA GLN A 161 10.41 -5.85 22.99
C GLN A 161 9.99 -4.86 21.90
N VAL A 162 10.67 -4.92 20.76
CA VAL A 162 10.26 -4.25 19.54
C VAL A 162 9.67 -5.29 18.60
N PRO A 163 8.36 -5.23 18.33
CA PRO A 163 7.74 -6.16 17.39
C PRO A 163 8.44 -6.08 16.03
N SER A 164 8.62 -7.24 15.40
CA SER A 164 9.26 -7.34 14.08
C SER A 164 8.56 -6.45 13.06
N LYS A 165 9.21 -6.14 11.93
CA LYS A 165 8.76 -5.18 10.91
C LYS A 165 7.37 -5.47 10.27
N LEU A 166 6.64 -6.48 10.73
CA LEU A 166 5.39 -6.99 10.16
C LEU A 166 4.21 -7.13 11.14
N THR A 167 4.28 -6.52 12.32
CA THR A 167 3.11 -6.35 13.18
C THR A 167 2.79 -4.87 13.20
N TRP A 168 1.73 -4.51 12.47
CA TRP A 168 1.07 -3.20 12.33
C TRP A 168 1.70 -1.99 13.02
#